data_AF-A0A182WD71-F1
#
_entry.id   AF-A0A182WD71-F1
#
_cell.length_a   1.000
_cell.length_b   1.000
_cell.length_c   1.000
_cell.angle_alpha   90.00
_cell.angle_beta   90.00
_cell.angle_gamma   90.00
#
_symmetry.space_group_name_H-M   'P 1'
#
loop_
_entity.id
_entity.type
_entity.pdbx_description
1 polymer ?
#
loop_
_entity_poly.entity_id
_entity_poly.type
_entity_poly.pdbx_seq_one_letter_code
_entity_poly.pdbx_strand_id
1 'polypeptide(L)'
;MPFMKGKAPIRRTLQYLNAGQLMLKDKVKIFSVNYNTYGEHHEGARDFVFWNIPQIQYKNPKVQVVTFKNMTPSPFIRCYFENGKQMLIDIDSKNRQEIIQHLSTVVGKSEATLKAEAKLAEKQDNPANFGIGCMKHCICEVPGQLPCPGVVPVPKHMRGKFKYQMKE
;
A
#
# COMPACT_ATOMS: atom_id res chain seq x y z
N MET A 1 9.86 21.48 12.89
CA MET A 1 9.17 20.47 12.05
C MET A 1 9.87 20.29 10.70
N PRO A 2 10.56 19.17 10.45
CA PRO A 2 11.30 18.92 9.20
C PRO A 2 10.38 18.81 7.95
N PHE A 3 9.11 18.48 8.14
CA PHE A 3 8.11 18.37 7.07
C PHE A 3 7.80 19.70 6.36
N MET A 4 8.02 20.84 7.02
CA MET A 4 7.71 22.16 6.46
C MET A 4 8.86 22.77 5.62
N LYS A 5 10.03 22.12 5.58
CA LYS A 5 11.19 22.66 4.86
C LYS A 5 11.19 22.26 3.38
N GLY A 6 11.22 23.24 2.47
CA GLY A 6 11.37 23.04 1.03
C GLY A 6 10.09 23.28 0.22
N LYS A 7 10.23 23.32 -1.10
CA LYS A 7 9.11 23.59 -2.02
C LYS A 7 8.09 22.44 -2.02
N ALA A 8 6.81 22.80 -1.97
CA ALA A 8 5.66 21.88 -1.96
C ALA A 8 5.76 20.78 -0.88
N PRO A 9 5.67 21.15 0.42
CA PRO A 9 5.76 20.21 1.55
C PRO A 9 4.63 19.19 1.58
N ILE A 10 3.49 19.49 0.94
CA ILE A 10 2.34 18.59 0.79
C ILE A 10 2.74 17.20 0.24
N ARG A 11 3.79 17.13 -0.60
CA ARG A 11 4.28 15.87 -1.18
C ARG A 11 4.82 14.87 -0.16
N ARG A 12 5.12 15.33 1.06
CA ARG A 12 5.63 14.51 2.16
C ARG A 12 4.54 14.06 3.12
N THR A 13 3.26 14.29 2.79
CA THR A 13 2.13 13.85 3.61
C THR A 13 1.66 12.47 3.20
N LEU A 14 1.19 11.67 4.17
CA LEU A 14 0.65 10.34 3.89
C LEU A 14 -0.57 10.40 2.97
N GLN A 15 -1.42 11.42 3.11
CA GLN A 15 -2.57 11.63 2.23
C GLN A 15 -2.14 11.78 0.76
N TYR A 16 -1.10 12.58 0.50
CA TYR A 16 -0.57 12.75 -0.85
C TYR A 16 0.07 11.48 -1.41
N LEU A 17 0.85 10.76 -0.60
CA LEU A 17 1.49 9.51 -1.01
C LEU A 17 0.47 8.40 -1.30
N ASN A 18 -0.61 8.35 -0.51
CA ASN A 18 -1.70 7.40 -0.70
C ASN A 18 -2.56 7.68 -1.94
N ALA A 19 -2.64 8.93 -2.38
CA ALA A 19 -3.40 9.34 -3.57
C ALA A 19 -2.75 8.95 -4.91
N GLY A 20 -1.55 8.35 -4.89
CA GLY A 20 -0.90 7.84 -6.11
C GLY A 20 -1.73 6.74 -6.79
N GLN A 21 -2.03 6.94 -8.07
CA GLN A 21 -2.84 6.01 -8.87
C GLN A 21 -2.05 4.82 -9.43
N LEU A 22 -0.75 5.02 -9.69
CA LEU A 22 0.09 4.02 -10.34
C LEU A 22 0.58 2.97 -9.34
N MET A 23 0.06 1.75 -9.46
CA MET A 23 0.57 0.55 -8.79
C MET A 23 1.23 -0.36 -9.83
N LEU A 24 2.55 -0.52 -9.77
CA LEU A 24 3.27 -1.37 -10.72
C LEU A 24 2.90 -2.86 -10.57
N LYS A 25 2.92 -3.60 -11.70
CA LYS A 25 2.83 -5.07 -11.72
C LYS A 25 3.98 -5.70 -10.94
N ASP A 26 3.73 -6.82 -10.26
CA ASP A 26 4.72 -7.49 -9.40
C ASP A 26 5.96 -8.02 -10.14
N LYS A 27 5.84 -8.18 -11.48
CA LYS A 27 6.93 -8.58 -12.36
C LYS A 27 7.98 -7.48 -12.57
N VAL A 28 7.63 -6.21 -12.34
CA VAL A 28 8.57 -5.09 -12.47
C VAL A 28 9.47 -5.08 -11.22
N LYS A 29 10.79 -5.08 -11.42
CA LYS A 29 11.77 -5.05 -10.30
C LYS A 29 12.54 -3.74 -10.22
N ILE A 30 12.86 -3.16 -11.37
CA ILE A 30 13.58 -1.88 -11.44
C ILE A 30 12.81 -0.93 -12.35
N PHE A 31 12.65 0.30 -11.89
CA PHE A 31 12.00 1.40 -12.60
C PHE A 31 12.98 2.56 -12.70
N SER A 32 13.53 2.82 -13.88
CA SER A 32 14.48 3.90 -14.12
C SER A 32 13.86 5.04 -14.93
N VAL A 33 14.08 6.28 -14.50
CA VAL A 33 13.63 7.48 -15.22
C VAL A 33 14.85 8.29 -15.63
N ASN A 34 15.02 8.48 -16.93
CA ASN A 34 16.04 9.36 -17.50
C ASN A 34 15.35 10.65 -17.91
N TYR A 35 15.84 11.79 -17.43
CA TYR A 35 15.26 13.08 -17.73
C TYR A 35 16.29 14.20 -17.74
N ASN A 36 15.96 15.31 -18.39
CA ASN A 36 16.84 16.46 -18.52
C ASN A 36 16.38 17.64 -17.66
N THR A 37 17.35 18.35 -17.10
CA THR A 37 17.10 19.52 -16.25
C THR A 37 16.69 20.76 -17.04
N TYR A 38 17.09 20.83 -18.31
CA TYR A 38 16.82 21.94 -19.23
C TYR A 38 15.94 21.47 -20.39
N GLY A 39 15.40 22.40 -21.18
CA GLY A 39 14.55 22.12 -22.35
C GLY A 39 13.05 22.17 -22.05
N GLU A 40 12.29 22.83 -22.93
CA GLU A 40 10.83 23.01 -22.81
C GLU A 40 10.08 21.68 -22.99
N HIS A 41 10.47 20.89 -23.99
CA HIS A 41 9.91 19.55 -24.27
C HIS A 41 10.05 18.55 -23.11
N HIS A 42 10.90 18.82 -22.12
CA HIS A 42 11.17 17.94 -20.99
C HIS A 42 10.49 18.40 -19.69
N GLU A 43 9.67 19.45 -19.72
CA GLU A 43 8.98 19.98 -18.54
C GLU A 43 8.11 18.92 -17.86
N GLY A 44 7.29 18.19 -18.62
CA GLY A 44 6.43 17.15 -18.07
C GLY A 44 7.20 16.01 -17.40
N ALA A 45 8.41 15.67 -17.89
CA ALA A 45 9.28 14.69 -17.26
C ALA A 45 9.83 15.18 -15.91
N ARG A 46 10.23 16.47 -15.81
CA ARG A 46 10.67 17.08 -14.55
C ARG A 46 9.55 17.11 -13.52
N ASP A 47 8.35 17.47 -13.96
CA ASP A 47 7.16 17.51 -13.13
C ASP A 47 6.76 16.11 -12.65
N PHE A 48 6.83 15.12 -13.53
CA PHE A 48 6.60 13.73 -13.17
C PHE A 48 7.58 13.26 -12.09
N VAL A 49 8.87 13.55 -12.23
CA VAL A 49 9.87 13.21 -11.22
C VAL A 49 9.61 13.94 -9.90
N PHE A 50 9.24 15.22 -9.97
CA PHE A 50 9.00 16.01 -8.77
C PHE A 50 7.74 15.58 -8.03
N TRP A 51 6.63 15.33 -8.72
CA TRP A 51 5.33 15.08 -8.08
C TRP A 51 5.04 13.58 -7.86
N ASN A 52 5.36 12.71 -8.82
CA ASN A 52 4.84 11.34 -8.85
C ASN A 52 5.82 10.27 -8.39
N ILE A 53 7.13 10.47 -8.55
CA ILE A 53 8.12 9.48 -8.08
C ILE A 53 7.98 9.12 -6.60
N PRO A 54 7.76 10.08 -5.67
CA PRO A 54 7.52 9.75 -4.27
C PRO A 54 6.30 8.84 -4.06
N GLN A 55 5.22 9.08 -4.82
CA GLN A 55 4.00 8.26 -4.75
C GLN A 55 4.27 6.84 -5.25
N ILE A 56 4.96 6.70 -6.39
CA ILE A 56 5.30 5.40 -6.99
C ILE A 56 6.18 4.59 -6.04
N GLN A 57 7.22 5.19 -5.47
CA GLN A 57 8.11 4.48 -4.54
C GLN A 57 7.39 4.06 -3.26
N TYR A 58 6.50 4.91 -2.73
CA TYR A 58 5.72 4.62 -1.53
C TYR A 58 4.74 3.45 -1.77
N LYS A 59 4.07 3.43 -2.92
CA LYS A 59 3.13 2.38 -3.32
C LYS A 59 3.80 1.07 -3.72
N ASN A 60 5.04 1.12 -4.22
CA ASN A 60 5.80 -0.03 -4.68
C ASN A 60 7.13 -0.19 -3.90
N PRO A 61 7.07 -0.53 -2.60
CA PRO A 61 8.27 -0.61 -1.75
C PRO A 61 9.27 -1.70 -2.17
N LYS A 62 8.82 -2.71 -2.93
CA LYS A 62 9.66 -3.81 -3.44
C LYS A 62 10.33 -3.51 -4.78
N VAL A 63 10.01 -2.37 -5.40
CA VAL A 63 10.57 -1.96 -6.70
C VAL A 63 11.65 -0.91 -6.44
N GLN A 64 12.81 -1.11 -7.06
CA GLN A 64 13.88 -0.12 -7.00
C GLN A 64 13.59 1.00 -8.02
N VAL A 65 13.35 2.22 -7.55
CA VAL A 65 13.17 3.40 -8.40
C VAL A 65 14.47 4.19 -8.48
N VAL A 66 14.97 4.43 -9.70
CA VAL A 66 16.21 5.17 -9.96
C VAL A 66 15.93 6.33 -10.91
N THR A 67 16.59 7.47 -10.68
CA THR A 67 16.50 8.63 -11.58
C THR A 67 17.89 9.02 -12.07
N PHE A 68 18.02 9.25 -13.37
CA PHE A 68 19.23 9.69 -14.04
C PHE A 68 18.96 11.04 -14.70
N LYS A 69 19.92 11.95 -14.59
CA LYS A 69 19.80 13.33 -15.09
C LYS A 69 20.82 13.58 -16.18
N ASN A 70 20.40 14.19 -17.29
CA ASN A 70 21.30 14.70 -18.35
C ASN A 70 22.23 13.63 -18.95
N MET A 71 21.78 12.38 -18.99
CA MET A 71 22.53 11.26 -19.59
C MET A 71 22.22 11.08 -21.08
N THR A 72 20.99 11.44 -21.50
CA THR A 72 20.49 11.25 -22.87
C THR A 72 19.76 12.50 -23.34
N PRO A 73 19.76 12.80 -24.65
CA PRO A 73 19.13 14.01 -25.17
C PRO A 73 17.61 14.00 -25.00
N SER A 74 16.95 12.84 -25.06
CA SER A 74 15.51 12.69 -24.82
C SER A 74 15.21 11.95 -23.50
N PRO A 75 14.11 12.31 -22.81
CA PRO A 75 13.68 11.68 -21.58
C PRO A 75 12.90 10.39 -21.86
N PHE A 76 13.20 9.34 -21.10
CA PHE A 76 12.50 8.07 -21.22
C PHE A 76 12.45 7.33 -19.88
N ILE A 77 11.49 6.43 -19.78
CA ILE A 77 11.34 5.52 -18.66
C ILE A 77 11.70 4.13 -19.13
N ARG A 78 12.46 3.41 -18.31
CA ARG A 78 12.82 2.02 -18.59
C ARG A 78 12.49 1.13 -17.40
N CYS A 79 11.72 0.09 -17.67
CA CYS A 79 11.30 -0.90 -16.69
C CYS A 79 12.03 -2.21 -16.95
N TYR A 80 12.54 -2.82 -15.89
CA TYR A 80 13.20 -4.13 -15.93
C TYR A 80 12.33 -5.14 -15.20
N PHE A 81 12.02 -6.22 -15.90
CA PHE A 81 11.17 -7.29 -15.39
C PHE A 81 12.00 -8.44 -14.82
N GLU A 82 11.38 -9.23 -13.96
CA GLU A 82 11.98 -10.41 -13.32
C GLU A 82 12.56 -11.44 -14.31
N ASN A 83 11.96 -11.54 -15.50
CA ASN A 83 12.40 -12.45 -16.56
C ASN A 83 13.55 -11.88 -17.42
N GLY A 84 14.19 -10.79 -16.97
CA GLY A 84 15.25 -10.10 -17.70
C GLY A 84 14.76 -9.25 -18.89
N LYS A 85 13.46 -9.28 -19.22
CA LYS A 85 12.91 -8.42 -20.27
C LYS A 85 12.94 -6.97 -19.82
N GLN A 86 13.00 -6.09 -20.81
CA GLN A 86 13.08 -4.65 -20.60
C GLN A 86 12.05 -3.97 -21.48
N MET A 87 11.49 -2.87 -20.97
CA MET A 87 10.54 -2.06 -21.71
C MET A 87 10.96 -0.61 -21.60
N LEU A 88 11.10 0.04 -22.75
CA LEU A 88 11.43 1.44 -22.87
C LEU A 88 10.16 2.20 -23.27
N ILE A 89 9.91 3.30 -22.57
CA ILE A 89 8.73 4.15 -22.74
C ILE A 89 9.24 5.56 -22.93
N ASP A 90 9.04 6.09 -24.14
CA ASP A 90 9.37 7.48 -24.45
C ASP A 90 8.37 8.43 -23.78
N ILE A 91 8.90 9.46 -23.10
CA ILE A 91 8.12 10.48 -22.39
C ILE A 91 8.42 11.90 -22.90
N ASP A 92 9.09 12.03 -24.04
CA ASP A 92 9.38 13.33 -24.60
C ASP A 92 8.11 14.08 -25.03
N SER A 93 8.10 15.40 -24.79
CA SER A 93 6.96 16.29 -25.08
C SER A 93 5.61 15.85 -24.49
N LYS A 94 5.59 14.96 -23.48
CA LYS A 94 4.38 14.53 -22.79
C LYS A 94 4.16 15.29 -21.50
N ASN A 95 2.90 15.58 -21.20
CA ASN A 95 2.53 16.15 -19.91
C ASN A 95 2.58 15.11 -18.79
N ARG A 96 2.73 15.58 -17.55
CA ARG A 96 2.75 14.72 -16.34
C ARG A 96 1.56 13.75 -16.29
N GLN A 97 0.35 14.23 -16.60
CA GLN A 97 -0.87 13.43 -16.56
C GLN A 97 -0.88 12.34 -17.63
N GLU A 98 -0.43 12.66 -18.84
CA GLU A 98 -0.30 11.72 -19.95
C GLU A 98 0.71 10.61 -19.63
N ILE A 99 1.83 10.98 -19.00
CA ILE A 99 2.84 10.02 -18.55
C ILE A 99 2.22 9.03 -17.55
N ILE A 100 1.51 9.51 -16.53
CA ILE A 100 0.85 8.65 -15.53
C ILE A 100 -0.18 7.75 -16.19
N GLN A 101 -1.04 8.30 -17.05
CA GLN A 101 -2.08 7.54 -17.72
C GLN A 101 -1.48 6.42 -18.57
N HIS A 102 -0.45 6.75 -19.35
CA HIS A 102 0.25 5.78 -20.19
C HIS A 102 0.93 4.67 -19.36
N LEU A 103 1.60 5.03 -18.27
CA LEU A 103 2.22 4.05 -17.37
C LEU A 103 1.19 3.15 -16.70
N SER A 104 0.05 3.69 -16.27
CA SER A 104 -1.03 2.91 -15.67
C SER A 104 -1.56 1.84 -16.62
N THR A 105 -1.66 2.15 -17.91
CA THR A 105 -2.09 1.17 -18.92
C THR A 105 -1.01 0.10 -19.19
N VAL A 106 0.25 0.50 -19.31
CA VAL A 106 1.31 -0.41 -19.79
C VAL A 106 1.90 -1.26 -18.65
N VAL A 107 2.33 -0.61 -17.57
CA VAL A 107 3.06 -1.24 -16.45
C VAL A 107 2.25 -1.33 -15.16
N GLY A 108 1.13 -0.62 -15.08
CA GLY A 108 0.23 -0.64 -13.93
C GLY A 108 -0.62 -1.90 -13.83
N LYS A 109 -1.01 -2.26 -12.60
CA LYS A 109 -2.05 -3.25 -12.32
C LYS A 109 -3.41 -2.72 -12.80
N SER A 110 -4.30 -3.62 -13.21
CA SER A 110 -5.66 -3.22 -13.60
C SER A 110 -6.52 -2.93 -12.37
N GLU A 111 -7.51 -2.07 -12.51
CA GLU A 111 -8.43 -1.76 -11.40
C GLU A 111 -9.14 -3.01 -10.85
N ALA A 112 -9.46 -3.97 -11.73
CA ALA A 112 -10.05 -5.24 -11.33
C ALA A 112 -9.13 -6.03 -10.39
N THR A 113 -7.83 -6.11 -10.73
CA THR A 113 -6.84 -6.76 -9.86
C THR A 113 -6.65 -6.04 -8.53
N LEU A 114 -6.62 -4.71 -8.54
CA LEU A 114 -6.50 -3.92 -7.31
C LEU A 114 -7.73 -4.09 -6.38
N LYS A 115 -8.94 -4.11 -6.94
CA LYS A 115 -10.17 -4.37 -6.18
C LYS A 115 -10.20 -5.80 -5.62
N ALA A 116 -9.69 -6.78 -6.36
CA ALA A 116 -9.58 -8.16 -5.89
C ALA A 116 -8.57 -8.28 -4.74
N GLU A 117 -7.38 -7.67 -4.88
CA GLU A 117 -6.35 -7.63 -3.83
C GLU A 117 -6.86 -6.95 -2.56
N ALA A 118 -7.58 -5.82 -2.69
CA ALA A 118 -8.19 -5.12 -1.56
C ALA A 118 -9.21 -6.00 -0.82
N LYS A 119 -10.12 -6.66 -1.57
CA LYS A 119 -11.08 -7.60 -0.99
C LYS A 119 -10.41 -8.79 -0.30
N LEU A 120 -9.29 -9.28 -0.84
CA LEU A 120 -8.55 -10.38 -0.22
C LEU A 120 -7.84 -9.94 1.07
N ALA A 121 -7.31 -8.72 1.10
CA ALA A 121 -6.72 -8.14 2.30
C ALA A 121 -7.76 -7.91 3.41
N GLU A 122 -8.97 -7.43 3.06
CA GLU A 122 -10.09 -7.28 4.01
C GLU A 122 -10.62 -8.61 4.54
N LYS A 123 -10.57 -9.68 3.73
CA LYS A 123 -11.11 -11.00 4.07
C LYS A 123 -10.30 -11.78 5.10
N GLN A 124 -9.16 -11.29 5.57
CA GLN A 124 -8.33 -12.03 6.52
C GLN A 124 -8.97 -12.18 7.90
N ASP A 125 -9.84 -11.26 8.31
CA ASP A 125 -10.48 -11.34 9.63
C ASP A 125 -11.85 -12.02 9.53
N ASN A 126 -11.86 -13.33 9.80
CA ASN A 126 -13.11 -14.07 9.96
C ASN A 126 -13.88 -13.47 11.16
N PRO A 127 -15.10 -12.94 10.97
CA PRO A 127 -15.87 -12.30 12.04
C PRO A 127 -16.29 -13.27 13.15
N ALA A 128 -16.16 -14.59 12.94
CA ALA A 128 -16.38 -15.61 13.95
C ALA A 128 -15.17 -15.86 14.86
N ASN A 129 -14.02 -15.24 14.59
CA ASN A 129 -12.84 -15.37 15.44
C ASN A 129 -13.04 -14.62 16.77
N PHE A 130 -12.52 -15.18 17.85
CA PHE A 130 -12.49 -14.57 19.18
C PHE A 130 -11.04 -14.34 19.61
N GLY A 131 -10.77 -13.21 20.25
CA GLY A 131 -9.46 -12.91 20.83
C GLY A 131 -9.04 -11.45 20.73
N ILE A 132 -7.76 -11.17 20.95
CA ILE A 132 -7.19 -9.83 20.87
C ILE A 132 -7.15 -9.41 19.39
N GLY A 133 -7.72 -8.24 19.08
CA GLY A 133 -7.82 -7.73 17.71
C GLY A 133 -9.02 -8.26 16.92
N CYS A 134 -9.80 -9.18 17.47
CA CYS A 134 -11.09 -9.61 16.91
C CYS A 134 -12.22 -8.71 17.44
N MET A 135 -13.40 -8.78 16.80
CA MET A 135 -14.58 -8.01 17.27
C MET A 135 -15.02 -8.39 18.69
N LYS A 136 -14.77 -9.64 19.09
CA LYS A 136 -15.12 -10.16 20.41
C LYS A 136 -13.89 -10.78 21.04
N HIS A 137 -13.64 -10.49 22.30
CA HIS A 137 -12.49 -11.05 22.99
C HIS A 137 -12.78 -12.46 23.51
N CYS A 138 -13.95 -12.66 24.10
CA CYS A 138 -14.41 -13.92 24.65
C CYS A 138 -15.88 -14.16 24.30
N ILE A 139 -16.28 -15.44 24.24
CA ILE A 139 -17.66 -15.82 23.93
C ILE A 139 -18.68 -15.33 24.97
N CYS A 140 -18.24 -15.01 26.19
CA CYS A 140 -19.13 -14.46 27.23
C CYS A 140 -19.73 -13.09 26.88
N GLU A 141 -19.20 -12.40 25.87
CA GLU A 141 -19.77 -11.16 25.33
C GLU A 141 -21.01 -11.41 24.44
N VAL A 142 -21.25 -12.66 24.04
CA VAL A 142 -22.38 -13.03 23.19
C VAL A 142 -23.61 -13.28 24.07
N PRO A 143 -24.72 -12.55 23.86
CA PRO A 143 -25.96 -12.80 24.59
C PRO A 143 -26.44 -14.25 24.47
N GLY A 144 -26.94 -14.80 25.58
CA GLY A 144 -27.34 -16.21 25.67
C GLY A 144 -26.21 -17.17 26.08
N GLN A 145 -24.96 -16.71 26.11
CA GLN A 145 -23.83 -17.49 26.63
C GLN A 145 -23.63 -17.28 28.13
N LEU A 146 -22.80 -18.12 28.74
CA LEU A 146 -22.45 -17.98 30.15
C LEU A 146 -21.62 -16.69 30.37
N PRO A 147 -22.04 -15.79 31.28
CA PRO A 147 -21.28 -14.58 31.57
C PRO A 147 -19.94 -14.91 32.25
N CYS A 148 -18.97 -14.01 32.12
CA CYS A 148 -17.67 -14.18 32.76
C CYS A 148 -17.83 -14.23 34.29
N PRO A 149 -17.23 -15.22 34.98
CA PRO A 149 -17.31 -15.33 36.45
C PRO A 149 -16.78 -14.12 37.21
N GLY A 150 -15.90 -13.31 36.59
CA GLY A 150 -15.40 -12.06 37.16
C GLY A 150 -16.45 -10.94 37.21
N VAL A 151 -17.49 -11.02 36.37
CA VAL A 151 -18.61 -10.06 36.34
C VAL A 151 -19.81 -10.63 37.08
N VAL A 152 -20.21 -11.85 36.73
CA VAL A 152 -21.36 -12.54 37.34
C VAL A 152 -20.90 -13.86 37.93
N PRO A 153 -20.89 -14.01 39.27
CA PRO A 153 -20.44 -15.24 39.90
C PRO A 153 -21.34 -16.43 39.52
N VAL A 154 -20.77 -17.48 38.95
CA VAL A 154 -21.52 -18.70 38.55
C VAL A 154 -22.16 -19.42 39.75
N PRO A 155 -23.25 -20.19 39.59
CA PRO A 155 -23.89 -20.90 40.69
C PRO A 155 -22.95 -21.83 41.48
N LYS A 156 -23.21 -22.05 42.78
CA LYS A 156 -22.35 -22.88 43.66
C LYS A 156 -22.11 -24.28 43.10
N HIS A 157 -23.14 -24.91 42.54
CA HIS A 157 -23.04 -26.24 41.95
C HIS A 157 -22.13 -26.31 40.72
N MET A 158 -21.70 -25.19 40.12
CA MET A 158 -20.74 -25.15 39.01
C MET A 158 -19.30 -24.84 39.45
N ARG A 159 -19.08 -24.41 40.70
CA ARG A 159 -17.74 -24.04 41.20
C ARG A 159 -17.03 -25.25 41.79
N GLY A 160 -15.76 -25.45 41.41
CA GLY A 160 -14.93 -26.57 41.88
C GLY A 160 -14.88 -26.69 43.41
N LYS A 161 -14.71 -25.57 44.13
CA LYS A 161 -14.65 -25.54 45.61
C LYS A 161 -15.83 -26.24 46.28
N PHE A 162 -17.05 -26.12 45.76
CA PHE A 162 -18.24 -26.74 46.38
C PHE A 162 -18.53 -28.14 45.84
N LYS A 163 -18.18 -28.43 44.58
CA LYS A 163 -18.35 -29.78 43.98
C LYS A 163 -17.48 -30.84 44.66
N TYR A 164 -16.26 -30.48 45.05
CA TYR A 164 -15.27 -31.44 45.56
C TYR A 164 -15.13 -31.41 47.09
N GLN A 165 -15.87 -30.56 47.79
CA GLN A 165 -15.81 -30.45 49.26
C GLN A 165 -16.40 -31.66 49.99
N MET A 166 -17.17 -32.51 49.31
CA MET A 166 -17.83 -33.70 49.89
C MET A 166 -17.36 -35.02 49.24
N LYS A 167 -16.19 -35.03 48.59
CA LYS A 167 -15.62 -36.22 47.95
C LYS A 167 -14.50 -36.89 48.77
N GLU A 168 -14.36 -36.53 50.05
CA GLU A 168 -13.59 -37.30 51.04
C GLU A 168 -14.53 -38.11 51.93
#